data_AF-A0A2M8Q103-F1
#
_entry.id   AF-A0A2M8Q103-F1
#
_cell.length_a   1.000
_cell.length_b   1.000
_cell.length_c   1.000
_cell.angle_alpha   90.00
_cell.angle_beta   90.00
_cell.angle_gamma   90.00
#
_symmetry.space_group_name_H-M   'P 1'
#
loop_
_entity.id
_entity.type
_entity.pdbx_description
1 polymer ?
#
loop_
_entity_poly.entity_id
_entity_poly.type
_entity_poly.pdbx_seq_one_letter_code
_entity_poly.pdbx_strand_id
1 'polypeptide(L)'
;MKMLLFRLFAARRLLYGAVLMLSLSGCNLLGLNNTPEPTATPTLTPSATATATLTPTATATPTVTPTPSPTFTPSLTLTPTVTLTPSPTFTPSLTPFPTVPPAPPVRIAADSFTRLEIDPQVIANLRQGWLAFINSAAPTTTALPGTPVAVSDRQTLYLAAPDGRQILRVLELPASTGTRIYWSPDGNYIAYFVEGNGLFMLSLQLGISLRLFAIPSLSPRGVLSEPTWSPDSTQFTLALTTAYDVDIFSVGLDVFGVGTGNLLTNISQSGGYDFFPQWSPDGQYLAFVSDRAICPTWEPNAPGSCYTPDAPVPDGGQLYLWERATGEVRRLAEEWLVAPPQWISATEIAFIGGKRGDPLAGTTLYRISINGGAPQAVTPSQTDERVLRMAWSPDGKRVIYQTSGAENTIIMRSADGQELARLDARLSFPRFAFSAAWSPDGQRLALGGSNGQCPFGVLVTNAQLQFITRAERPNPGMCDPRWSADGRFIAYEGVLASTGTGDGRLDVYVANSGGVGARNLTSRLGGQVRLLGWLGGE
;
A
#
# COMPACT_ATOMS: atom_id res chain seq x y z
N MET A 1 -20.32 -75.60 -39.27
CA MET A 1 -20.91 -75.84 -37.93
C MET A 1 -21.47 -74.50 -37.43
N LYS A 2 -22.82 -74.35 -37.54
CA LYS A 2 -23.74 -73.28 -37.06
C LYS A 2 -23.33 -71.79 -37.27
N MET A 3 -23.75 -71.11 -38.35
CA MET A 3 -25.02 -70.35 -38.60
C MET A 3 -25.18 -69.10 -37.70
N LEU A 4 -25.04 -67.84 -38.16
CA LEU A 4 -25.72 -66.96 -39.16
C LEU A 4 -26.97 -66.18 -38.65
N LEU A 5 -26.94 -64.85 -38.91
CA LEU A 5 -28.06 -63.90 -39.20
C LEU A 5 -29.02 -63.48 -38.05
N PHE A 6 -29.66 -62.29 -37.99
CA PHE A 6 -29.63 -60.96 -38.63
C PHE A 6 -30.68 -60.06 -37.90
N ARG A 7 -30.40 -58.75 -37.79
CA ARG A 7 -31.28 -57.53 -37.83
C ARG A 7 -32.72 -57.44 -37.21
N LEU A 8 -33.00 -56.20 -36.72
CA LEU A 8 -34.16 -55.27 -37.00
C LEU A 8 -35.16 -54.89 -35.86
N PHE A 9 -35.60 -53.60 -35.96
CA PHE A 9 -36.69 -52.82 -35.28
C PHE A 9 -36.40 -52.27 -33.86
N ALA A 10 -36.44 -50.97 -33.50
CA ALA A 10 -37.21 -49.74 -33.83
C ALA A 10 -38.34 -49.39 -32.82
N ALA A 11 -38.18 -48.22 -32.18
CA ALA A 11 -39.16 -47.19 -31.75
C ALA A 11 -40.41 -47.49 -30.87
N ARG A 12 -40.59 -46.66 -29.82
CA ARG A 12 -41.86 -46.07 -29.28
C ARG A 12 -41.52 -45.05 -28.16
N ARG A 13 -41.60 -43.72 -28.34
CA ARG A 13 -42.75 -42.77 -28.16
C ARG A 13 -43.60 -43.02 -26.90
N LEU A 14 -43.54 -42.13 -25.88
CA LEU A 14 -44.35 -40.90 -25.65
C LEU A 14 -45.83 -41.19 -25.38
N LEU A 15 -46.37 -40.78 -24.21
CA LEU A 15 -47.46 -39.79 -24.04
C LEU A 15 -48.28 -39.89 -22.72
N TYR A 16 -48.70 -38.70 -22.26
CA TYR A 16 -49.81 -38.32 -21.36
C TYR A 16 -49.71 -38.66 -19.86
N GLY A 17 -50.15 -37.81 -18.93
CA GLY A 17 -50.97 -36.60 -19.02
C GLY A 17 -51.15 -35.96 -17.64
N ALA A 18 -51.46 -34.66 -17.67
CA ALA A 18 -51.55 -33.74 -16.55
C ALA A 18 -52.90 -33.82 -15.78
N VAL A 19 -52.99 -32.93 -14.78
CA VAL A 19 -54.20 -32.33 -14.16
C VAL A 19 -54.66 -32.94 -12.83
N LEU A 20 -54.50 -32.20 -11.73
CA LEU A 20 -55.63 -31.54 -11.04
C LEU A 20 -55.15 -30.51 -10.00
N MET A 21 -55.79 -29.35 -10.03
CA MET A 21 -55.67 -28.18 -9.15
C MET A 21 -56.91 -28.12 -8.23
N LEU A 22 -56.89 -27.22 -7.23
CA LEU A 22 -57.99 -26.77 -6.33
C LEU A 22 -58.16 -27.58 -5.03
N SER A 23 -58.50 -27.03 -3.85
CA SER A 23 -58.64 -25.66 -3.34
C SER A 23 -59.06 -25.75 -1.86
N LEU A 24 -58.59 -24.81 -1.02
CA LEU A 24 -59.24 -24.14 0.12
C LEU A 24 -60.27 -24.86 1.02
N SER A 25 -60.00 -24.84 2.33
CA SER A 25 -60.88 -24.47 3.49
C SER A 25 -60.24 -25.08 4.75
N GLY A 26 -59.82 -24.37 5.79
CA GLY A 26 -60.52 -23.34 6.54
C GLY A 26 -60.98 -23.93 7.87
N CYS A 27 -60.21 -23.76 8.96
CA CYS A 27 -60.71 -23.87 10.33
C CYS A 27 -59.78 -23.13 11.30
N ASN A 28 -60.30 -22.02 11.85
CA ASN A 28 -59.75 -21.25 12.95
C ASN A 28 -60.07 -21.95 14.29
N LEU A 29 -59.12 -21.95 15.23
CA LEU A 29 -59.43 -21.94 16.66
C LEU A 29 -58.20 -21.47 17.48
N LEU A 30 -58.34 -20.22 17.97
CA LEU A 30 -57.92 -19.68 19.27
C LEU A 30 -56.44 -19.81 19.71
N GLY A 31 -55.70 -18.72 19.53
CA GLY A 31 -55.38 -17.81 20.65
C GLY A 31 -54.26 -18.23 21.61
N LEU A 32 -53.02 -17.83 21.29
CA LEU A 32 -52.01 -17.37 22.26
C LEU A 32 -51.13 -16.31 21.58
N ASN A 33 -51.44 -15.04 21.84
CA ASN A 33 -50.57 -13.91 21.54
C ASN A 33 -49.33 -13.98 22.43
N ASN A 34 -48.14 -14.13 21.84
CA ASN A 34 -46.86 -13.80 22.47
C ASN A 34 -45.92 -13.29 21.38
N THR A 35 -46.13 -12.05 20.95
CA THR A 35 -45.11 -11.23 20.28
C THR A 35 -44.21 -10.62 21.37
N PRO A 36 -42.88 -10.82 21.34
CA PRO A 36 -41.98 -10.01 22.14
C PRO A 36 -41.96 -8.59 21.57
N GLU A 37 -42.40 -7.66 22.39
CA GLU A 37 -42.26 -6.21 22.20
C GLU A 37 -40.76 -5.84 22.10
N PRO A 38 -40.32 -5.05 21.11
CA PRO A 38 -38.95 -4.56 21.09
C PRO A 38 -38.76 -3.53 22.20
N THR A 39 -37.89 -3.86 23.16
CA THR A 39 -37.45 -2.94 24.22
C THR A 39 -36.83 -1.68 23.60
N ALA A 40 -37.44 -0.52 23.88
CA ALA A 40 -36.93 0.77 23.48
C ALA A 40 -35.52 1.00 24.06
N THR A 41 -34.53 1.19 23.19
CA THR A 41 -33.21 1.67 23.57
C THR A 41 -33.29 3.20 23.71
N PRO A 42 -32.81 3.82 24.81
CA PRO A 42 -32.86 5.26 24.94
C PRO A 42 -31.91 5.93 23.94
N THR A 43 -32.49 6.67 22.98
CA THR A 43 -31.75 7.57 22.09
C THR A 43 -31.29 8.78 22.88
N LEU A 44 -29.97 8.98 22.99
CA LEU A 44 -29.41 10.21 23.54
C LEU A 44 -29.61 11.35 22.53
N THR A 45 -30.48 12.29 22.87
CA THR A 45 -30.67 13.56 22.14
C THR A 45 -29.46 14.46 22.40
N PRO A 46 -28.74 14.95 21.37
CA PRO A 46 -27.71 15.97 21.59
C PRO A 46 -28.36 17.28 22.03
N SER A 47 -27.98 17.76 23.21
CA SER A 47 -28.37 19.08 23.71
C SER A 47 -27.57 20.16 22.98
N ALA A 48 -28.25 21.15 22.40
CA ALA A 48 -27.64 22.28 21.73
C ALA A 48 -26.79 23.09 22.73
N THR A 49 -25.49 23.20 22.48
CA THR A 49 -24.61 24.10 23.21
C THR A 49 -24.78 25.50 22.62
N ALA A 50 -25.11 26.48 23.46
CA ALA A 50 -25.33 27.86 23.05
C ALA A 50 -24.02 28.50 22.55
N THR A 51 -24.02 28.96 21.30
CA THR A 51 -22.96 29.79 20.73
C THR A 51 -23.11 31.21 21.26
N ALA A 52 -22.10 31.73 21.96
CA ALA A 52 -22.05 33.13 22.35
C ALA A 52 -21.71 34.01 21.14
N THR A 53 -22.69 34.80 20.68
CA THR A 53 -22.50 35.83 19.65
C THR A 53 -22.03 37.12 20.32
N LEU A 54 -20.83 37.60 19.99
CA LEU A 54 -20.36 38.91 20.43
C LEU A 54 -20.94 40.00 19.52
N THR A 55 -21.81 40.84 20.08
CA THR A 55 -22.39 42.02 19.44
C THR A 55 -21.39 43.19 19.48
N PRO A 56 -21.10 43.90 18.37
CA PRO A 56 -20.25 45.08 18.40
C PRO A 56 -20.96 46.24 19.12
N THR A 57 -20.29 46.83 20.11
CA THR A 57 -20.75 48.06 20.79
C THR A 57 -20.26 49.28 20.02
N ALA A 58 -21.17 50.20 19.70
CA ALA A 58 -20.87 51.45 19.01
C ALA A 58 -19.98 52.37 19.87
N THR A 59 -18.89 52.88 19.30
CA THR A 59 -18.05 53.92 19.92
C THR A 59 -18.54 55.29 19.46
N ALA A 60 -18.78 56.19 20.41
CA ALA A 60 -19.29 57.52 20.18
C ALA A 60 -18.26 58.43 19.48
N THR A 61 -18.70 59.14 18.44
CA THR A 61 -17.96 60.20 17.76
C THR A 61 -17.98 61.48 18.60
N PRO A 62 -16.85 62.16 18.86
CA PRO A 62 -16.88 63.47 19.52
C PRO A 62 -17.29 64.58 18.54
N THR A 63 -18.31 65.33 18.92
CA THR A 63 -18.77 66.56 18.25
C THR A 63 -17.82 67.72 18.57
N VAL A 64 -17.39 68.46 17.54
CA VAL A 64 -16.58 69.68 17.68
C VAL A 64 -17.51 70.88 17.87
N THR A 65 -17.31 71.68 18.91
CA THR A 65 -17.94 72.99 19.08
C THR A 65 -16.86 74.08 19.03
N PRO A 66 -16.95 75.08 18.13
CA PRO A 66 -16.02 76.19 18.11
C PRO A 66 -16.46 77.28 19.10
N THR A 67 -15.50 77.89 19.81
CA THR A 67 -15.72 79.12 20.59
C THR A 67 -14.48 80.01 20.47
N PRO A 68 -14.63 81.34 20.28
CA PRO A 68 -13.59 82.18 19.70
C PRO A 68 -12.48 82.60 20.66
N SER A 69 -11.34 82.86 20.03
CA SER A 69 -10.06 83.31 20.57
C SER A 69 -10.11 84.72 21.17
N PRO A 70 -9.21 85.02 22.13
CA PRO A 70 -8.59 86.34 22.18
C PRO A 70 -7.08 86.27 21.92
N THR A 71 -6.65 87.23 21.10
CA THR A 71 -5.30 87.56 20.66
C THR A 71 -4.34 87.83 21.81
N PHE A 72 -3.16 87.21 21.80
CA PHE A 72 -2.00 87.68 22.58
C PHE A 72 -0.71 87.65 21.74
N THR A 73 0.06 88.72 21.97
CA THR A 73 1.28 89.26 21.36
C THR A 73 2.47 88.27 21.33
N PRO A 74 3.39 88.33 20.34
CA PRO A 74 4.51 87.38 20.26
C PRO A 74 5.57 87.67 21.32
N SER A 75 5.90 86.66 22.12
CA SER A 75 7.11 86.59 22.94
C SER A 75 8.01 85.47 22.38
N LEU A 76 9.28 85.80 22.16
CA LEU A 76 10.30 84.86 21.68
C LEU A 76 10.44 83.71 22.66
N THR A 77 9.88 82.55 22.30
CA THR A 77 9.98 81.32 23.09
C THR A 77 10.96 80.40 22.39
N LEU A 78 12.03 80.04 23.10
CA LEU A 78 13.04 79.08 22.63
C LEU A 78 12.36 77.77 22.25
N THR A 79 12.61 77.30 21.03
CA THR A 79 12.10 76.01 20.54
C THR A 79 12.65 74.88 21.42
N PRO A 80 11.82 74.09 22.12
CA PRO A 80 12.32 72.89 22.78
C PRO A 80 12.75 71.90 21.70
N THR A 81 14.02 71.50 21.72
CA THR A 81 14.51 70.37 20.93
C THR A 81 13.72 69.13 21.35
N VAL A 82 12.83 68.65 20.48
CA VAL A 82 12.15 67.36 20.65
C VAL A 82 13.23 66.29 20.55
N THR A 83 13.71 65.82 21.70
CA THR A 83 14.46 64.57 21.75
C THR A 83 13.43 63.46 21.62
N LEU A 84 13.34 62.84 20.45
CA LEU A 84 12.56 61.63 20.27
C LEU A 84 13.18 60.55 21.16
N THR A 85 12.57 60.30 22.32
CA THR A 85 12.87 59.11 23.10
C THR A 85 12.51 57.91 22.21
N PRO A 86 13.43 56.99 21.89
CA PRO A 86 13.07 55.81 21.13
C PRO A 86 11.97 55.08 21.91
N SER A 87 10.79 55.00 21.32
CA SER A 87 9.74 54.12 21.82
C SER A 87 10.33 52.71 21.81
N PRO A 88 10.22 51.92 22.90
CA PRO A 88 10.70 50.55 22.89
C PRO A 88 10.02 49.84 21.73
N THR A 89 10.80 49.50 20.72
CA THR A 89 10.33 48.60 19.67
C THR A 89 10.22 47.26 20.38
N PHE A 90 9.00 46.90 20.79
CA PHE A 90 8.74 45.56 21.28
C PHE A 90 9.00 44.61 20.12
N THR A 91 10.23 44.11 20.02
CA THR A 91 10.49 42.91 19.25
C THR A 91 9.63 41.83 19.90
N PRO A 92 8.68 41.21 19.20
CA PRO A 92 8.00 40.05 19.74
C PRO A 92 9.08 39.03 20.06
N SER A 93 9.39 38.85 21.34
CA SER A 93 10.19 37.73 21.80
C SER A 93 9.33 36.51 21.52
N LEU A 94 9.66 35.74 20.48
CA LEU A 94 9.11 34.42 20.32
C LEU A 94 9.49 33.65 21.58
N THR A 95 8.53 33.43 22.46
CA THR A 95 8.72 32.54 23.60
C THR A 95 9.06 31.18 23.01
N PRO A 96 10.28 30.65 23.20
CA PRO A 96 10.67 29.39 22.59
C PRO A 96 9.72 28.30 23.08
N PHE A 97 9.31 27.43 22.16
CA PHE A 97 8.55 26.26 22.57
C PHE A 97 9.42 25.38 23.46
N PRO A 98 8.87 24.81 24.55
CA PRO A 98 9.59 23.84 25.35
C PRO A 98 10.01 22.69 24.43
N THR A 99 11.32 22.49 24.28
CA THR A 99 11.87 21.41 23.46
C THR A 99 11.65 20.09 24.21
N VAL A 100 10.95 19.15 23.57
CA VAL A 100 11.04 17.76 24.00
C VAL A 100 12.50 17.33 23.81
N PRO A 101 13.14 16.70 24.81
CA PRO A 101 14.48 16.16 24.65
C PRO A 101 14.54 15.31 23.36
N PRO A 102 15.52 15.53 22.48
CA PRO A 102 15.57 14.82 21.21
C PRO A 102 15.65 13.32 21.46
N ALA A 103 14.94 12.54 20.66
CA ALA A 103 15.12 11.08 20.62
C ALA A 103 16.62 10.78 20.34
N PRO A 104 17.15 9.66 20.87
CA PRO A 104 18.51 9.27 20.55
C PRO A 104 18.69 9.17 19.03
N PRO A 105 19.89 9.53 18.51
CA PRO A 105 20.15 9.47 17.08
C PRO A 105 19.92 8.05 16.56
N VAL A 106 19.49 7.95 15.31
CA VAL A 106 19.28 6.67 14.64
C VAL A 106 20.59 5.88 14.65
N ARG A 107 20.53 4.65 15.18
CA ARG A 107 21.64 3.72 15.24
C ARG A 107 21.16 2.33 14.91
N ILE A 108 22.04 1.56 14.30
CA ILE A 108 21.82 0.12 14.13
C ILE A 108 21.98 -0.53 15.50
N ALA A 109 20.99 -1.35 15.86
CA ALA A 109 21.03 -2.14 17.08
C ALA A 109 22.06 -3.27 16.97
N ALA A 110 22.04 -4.01 15.85
CA ALA A 110 22.88 -5.18 15.59
C ALA A 110 22.92 -6.17 16.77
N ASP A 111 21.77 -6.37 17.41
CA ASP A 111 21.61 -7.29 18.52
C ASP A 111 20.73 -8.49 18.12
N SER A 112 20.32 -9.31 19.10
CA SER A 112 19.42 -10.45 18.88
C SER A 112 19.93 -11.44 17.82
N PHE A 113 21.26 -11.62 17.80
CA PHE A 113 21.93 -12.50 16.86
C PHE A 113 21.45 -13.94 17.02
N THR A 114 21.03 -14.54 15.91
CA THR A 114 20.55 -15.92 15.86
C THR A 114 21.19 -16.62 14.68
N ARG A 115 21.84 -17.76 14.94
CA ARG A 115 22.28 -18.67 13.88
C ARG A 115 21.12 -19.60 13.51
N LEU A 116 20.83 -19.70 12.22
CA LEU A 116 19.76 -20.50 11.63
C LEU A 116 20.37 -21.53 10.69
N GLU A 117 19.90 -22.77 10.76
CA GLU A 117 20.21 -23.78 9.76
C GLU A 117 19.24 -23.62 8.59
N ILE A 118 19.76 -23.11 7.47
CA ILE A 118 19.01 -22.98 6.22
C ILE A 118 19.25 -24.24 5.39
N ASP A 119 18.17 -24.87 4.92
CA ASP A 119 18.24 -26.04 4.05
C ASP A 119 19.09 -25.71 2.80
N PRO A 120 20.16 -26.47 2.49
CA PRO A 120 20.97 -26.25 1.29
C PRO A 120 20.16 -26.25 -0.01
N GLN A 121 19.02 -26.96 -0.05
CA GLN A 121 18.09 -26.91 -1.18
C GLN A 121 17.49 -25.51 -1.35
N VAL A 122 17.19 -24.78 -0.27
CA VAL A 122 16.69 -23.40 -0.39
C VAL A 122 17.74 -22.54 -1.08
N ILE A 123 18.99 -22.59 -0.59
CA ILE A 123 20.12 -21.82 -1.12
C ILE A 123 20.36 -22.14 -2.60
N ALA A 124 20.34 -23.43 -2.96
CA ALA A 124 20.55 -23.87 -4.35
C ALA A 124 19.45 -23.42 -5.33
N ASN A 125 18.29 -23.00 -4.83
CA ASN A 125 17.12 -22.67 -5.65
C ASN A 125 16.72 -21.19 -5.61
N LEU A 126 17.45 -20.31 -4.91
CA LEU A 126 17.10 -18.88 -4.75
C LEU A 126 16.90 -18.13 -6.09
N ARG A 127 17.53 -18.59 -7.17
CA ARG A 127 17.48 -17.96 -8.49
C ARG A 127 16.55 -18.66 -9.50
N GLN A 128 15.84 -19.70 -9.10
CA GLN A 128 15.11 -20.57 -10.04
C GLN A 128 13.67 -20.13 -10.34
N GLY A 129 13.24 -18.94 -9.92
CA GLY A 129 11.85 -18.50 -10.12
C GLY A 129 10.88 -19.26 -9.22
N TRP A 130 11.21 -19.42 -7.94
CA TRP A 130 10.37 -20.12 -6.96
C TRP A 130 9.37 -19.19 -6.29
N LEU A 131 8.25 -19.73 -5.82
CA LEU A 131 7.20 -18.95 -5.20
C LEU A 131 7.36 -18.89 -3.68
N ALA A 132 7.47 -17.69 -3.12
CA ALA A 132 7.49 -17.46 -1.68
C ALA A 132 6.08 -17.23 -1.13
N PHE A 133 5.76 -17.91 -0.03
CA PHE A 133 4.50 -17.73 0.70
C PHE A 133 4.69 -18.05 2.19
N ILE A 134 3.78 -17.53 3.02
CA ILE A 134 3.74 -17.83 4.46
C ILE A 134 2.54 -18.70 4.79
N ASN A 135 2.68 -19.50 5.85
CA ASN A 135 1.60 -20.28 6.43
C ASN A 135 1.61 -20.17 7.96
N SER A 136 0.45 -19.90 8.56
CA SER A 136 0.28 -19.73 10.01
C SER A 136 -0.62 -20.80 10.61
N ALA A 137 -0.35 -22.08 10.33
CA ALA A 137 -1.09 -23.20 10.90
C ALA A 137 -0.57 -23.58 12.29
N ALA A 138 -1.48 -23.82 13.26
CA ALA A 138 -1.15 -24.47 14.51
C ALA A 138 -0.58 -25.88 14.26
N PRO A 139 0.45 -26.30 15.03
CA PRO A 139 0.94 -27.68 14.98
C PRO A 139 -0.22 -28.62 15.27
N THR A 140 -0.56 -29.48 14.31
CA THR A 140 -1.62 -30.49 14.50
C THR A 140 -1.03 -31.86 14.21
N THR A 141 -1.12 -32.76 15.19
CA THR A 141 -0.63 -34.14 15.07
C THR A 141 -1.54 -35.03 14.21
N THR A 142 -2.76 -34.57 13.87
CA THR A 142 -3.80 -35.38 13.20
C THR A 142 -4.81 -34.53 12.39
N ALA A 143 -4.36 -33.53 11.62
CA ALA A 143 -5.29 -32.82 10.74
C ALA A 143 -5.57 -33.62 9.46
N LEU A 144 -6.82 -34.03 9.26
CA LEU A 144 -7.29 -34.50 7.95
C LEU A 144 -7.20 -33.34 6.94
N PRO A 145 -6.78 -33.58 5.68
CA PRO A 145 -6.78 -32.55 4.64
C PRO A 145 -8.15 -31.85 4.55
N GLY A 146 -8.17 -30.52 4.58
CA GLY A 146 -9.40 -29.71 4.52
C GLY A 146 -10.08 -29.45 5.87
N THR A 147 -9.46 -29.81 7.00
CA THR A 147 -9.96 -29.41 8.33
C THR A 147 -9.42 -28.02 8.68
N PRO A 148 -10.25 -27.05 9.08
CA PRO A 148 -9.78 -25.77 9.59
C PRO A 148 -8.83 -25.97 10.76
N VAL A 149 -7.59 -25.48 10.62
CA VAL A 149 -6.58 -25.48 11.69
C VAL A 149 -6.51 -24.06 12.27
N ALA A 150 -6.47 -23.96 13.60
CA ALA A 150 -6.33 -22.68 14.29
C ALA A 150 -5.08 -21.93 13.82
N VAL A 151 -5.14 -20.60 13.84
CA VAL A 151 -4.00 -19.75 13.51
C VAL A 151 -2.98 -19.81 14.65
N SER A 152 -1.71 -20.06 14.31
CA SER A 152 -0.60 -20.06 15.28
C SER A 152 -0.07 -18.65 15.52
N ASP A 153 0.54 -18.44 16.69
CA ASP A 153 1.43 -17.32 17.00
C ASP A 153 2.77 -17.38 16.24
N ARG A 154 3.00 -18.45 15.47
CA ARG A 154 4.12 -18.68 14.58
C ARG A 154 3.63 -18.80 13.15
N GLN A 155 4.48 -18.39 12.20
CA GLN A 155 4.26 -18.59 10.78
C GLN A 155 5.53 -19.16 10.15
N THR A 156 5.37 -20.03 9.16
CA THR A 156 6.49 -20.59 8.41
C THR A 156 6.56 -19.96 7.03
N LEU A 157 7.76 -19.52 6.64
CA LEU A 157 8.09 -19.07 5.29
C LEU A 157 8.50 -20.27 4.44
N TYR A 158 7.86 -20.42 3.29
CA TYR A 158 8.09 -21.50 2.34
C TYR A 158 8.52 -20.97 0.98
N LEU A 159 9.31 -21.77 0.25
CA LEU A 159 9.47 -21.66 -1.20
C LEU A 159 8.85 -22.87 -1.88
N ALA A 160 8.07 -22.64 -2.94
CA ALA A 160 7.53 -23.71 -3.77
C ALA A 160 8.03 -23.62 -5.22
N ALA A 161 8.37 -24.78 -5.79
CA ALA A 161 8.58 -24.88 -7.22
C ALA A 161 7.26 -24.58 -7.96
N PRO A 162 7.29 -23.89 -9.12
CA PRO A 162 6.09 -23.54 -9.89
C PRO A 162 5.22 -24.76 -10.27
N ASP A 163 5.82 -25.93 -10.44
CA ASP A 163 5.10 -27.16 -10.80
C ASP A 163 4.37 -27.82 -9.62
N GLY A 164 4.62 -27.32 -8.40
CA GLY A 164 4.09 -27.79 -7.12
C GLY A 164 4.66 -29.11 -6.62
N ARG A 165 5.73 -29.64 -7.25
CA ARG A 165 6.35 -30.91 -6.85
C ARG A 165 7.22 -30.78 -5.60
N GLN A 166 7.73 -29.58 -5.34
CA GLN A 166 8.62 -29.32 -4.22
C GLN A 166 8.19 -28.08 -3.46
N ILE A 167 8.12 -28.20 -2.13
CA ILE A 167 7.87 -27.11 -1.19
C ILE A 167 8.93 -27.23 -0.11
N LEU A 168 9.76 -26.20 0.04
CA LEU A 168 10.85 -26.12 1.00
C LEU A 168 10.48 -25.16 2.12
N ARG A 169 10.70 -25.58 3.37
CA ARG A 169 10.60 -24.71 4.53
C ARG A 169 11.88 -23.87 4.62
N VAL A 170 11.74 -22.55 4.63
CA VAL A 170 12.88 -21.61 4.75
C VAL A 170 13.20 -21.37 6.22
N LEU A 171 12.25 -20.79 6.95
CA LEU A 171 12.36 -20.57 8.39
C LEU A 171 10.99 -20.34 9.03
N GLU A 172 10.95 -20.31 10.35
CA GLU A 172 9.76 -20.04 11.14
C GLU A 172 9.92 -18.76 11.94
N LEU A 173 8.95 -17.86 11.77
CA LEU A 173 8.90 -16.49 12.26
C LEU A 173 7.74 -16.30 13.23
N PRO A 174 7.77 -15.30 14.13
CA PRO A 174 6.57 -14.85 14.82
C PRO A 174 5.47 -14.46 13.81
N ALA A 175 4.22 -14.87 14.05
CA ALA A 175 3.08 -14.54 13.19
C ALA A 175 2.80 -13.02 13.11
N SER A 176 3.26 -12.26 14.10
CA SER A 176 3.24 -10.79 14.09
C SER A 176 4.08 -10.17 12.96
N THR A 177 4.91 -10.97 12.27
CA THR A 177 5.62 -10.54 11.07
C THR A 177 4.66 -10.36 9.89
N GLY A 178 3.64 -11.21 9.76
CA GLY A 178 2.72 -11.21 8.64
C GLY A 178 3.46 -11.20 7.30
N THR A 179 3.02 -10.37 6.36
CA THR A 179 3.61 -10.23 5.02
C THR A 179 4.77 -9.23 4.94
N ARG A 180 5.23 -8.66 6.07
CA ARG A 180 6.33 -7.67 6.12
C ARG A 180 7.69 -8.36 6.04
N ILE A 181 7.90 -9.05 4.93
CA ILE A 181 9.07 -9.88 4.59
C ILE A 181 9.55 -9.43 3.21
N TYR A 182 10.74 -8.83 3.16
CA TYR A 182 11.29 -8.15 2.01
C TYR A 182 12.58 -8.86 1.58
N TRP A 183 12.51 -9.57 0.47
CA TRP A 183 13.65 -10.28 -0.11
C TRP A 183 14.54 -9.32 -0.91
N SER A 184 15.85 -9.52 -0.81
CA SER A 184 16.78 -8.90 -1.77
C SER A 184 16.54 -9.48 -3.17
N PRO A 185 16.80 -8.72 -4.25
CA PRO A 185 16.65 -9.20 -5.62
C PRO A 185 17.40 -10.50 -5.93
N ASP A 186 18.60 -10.68 -5.37
CA ASP A 186 19.39 -11.91 -5.51
C ASP A 186 18.86 -13.10 -4.69
N GLY A 187 17.85 -12.88 -3.85
CA GLY A 187 17.20 -13.84 -2.98
C GLY A 187 18.00 -14.23 -1.73
N ASN A 188 19.21 -13.73 -1.54
CA ASN A 188 20.10 -14.17 -0.45
C ASN A 188 19.78 -13.53 0.91
N TYR A 189 19.19 -12.33 0.91
CA TYR A 189 18.88 -11.58 2.11
C TYR A 189 17.38 -11.43 2.29
N ILE A 190 16.95 -11.45 3.55
CA ILE A 190 15.56 -11.19 3.94
C ILE A 190 15.58 -10.14 5.03
N ALA A 191 14.95 -8.99 4.78
CA ALA A 191 14.54 -8.08 5.84
C ALA A 191 13.12 -8.46 6.30
N TYR A 192 12.90 -8.63 7.60
CA TYR A 192 11.57 -8.95 8.12
C TYR A 192 11.26 -8.16 9.38
N PHE A 193 10.03 -7.67 9.50
CA PHE A 193 9.62 -6.81 10.60
C PHE A 193 8.78 -7.58 11.62
N VAL A 194 9.23 -7.63 12.88
CA VAL A 194 8.47 -8.22 13.98
C VAL A 194 7.79 -7.11 14.76
N GLU A 195 6.46 -7.07 14.72
CA GLU A 195 5.66 -6.02 15.37
C GLU A 195 5.93 -5.93 16.88
N GLY A 196 6.15 -4.71 17.37
CA GLY A 196 6.53 -4.45 18.76
C GLY A 196 7.98 -4.77 19.14
N ASN A 197 8.78 -5.30 18.20
CA ASN A 197 10.18 -5.65 18.47
C ASN A 197 11.16 -4.87 17.57
N GLY A 198 11.04 -5.00 16.25
CA GLY A 198 11.97 -4.34 15.34
C GLY A 198 12.09 -4.97 13.97
N LEU A 199 12.95 -4.35 13.16
CA LEU A 199 13.32 -4.83 11.83
C LEU A 199 14.56 -5.70 11.92
N PHE A 200 14.48 -6.91 11.39
CA PHE A 200 15.55 -7.88 11.35
C PHE A 200 16.07 -8.04 9.93
N MET A 201 17.32 -8.50 9.81
CA MET A 201 17.89 -8.94 8.55
C MET A 201 18.53 -10.31 8.71
N LEU A 202 18.27 -11.18 7.74
CA LEU A 202 18.76 -12.53 7.63
C LEU A 202 19.59 -12.70 6.36
N SER A 203 20.79 -13.23 6.48
CA SER A 203 21.56 -13.81 5.37
C SER A 203 21.29 -15.31 5.29
N LEU A 204 20.75 -15.78 4.17
CA LEU A 204 20.47 -17.20 3.95
C LEU A 204 21.75 -18.01 3.74
N GLN A 205 22.72 -17.46 3.00
CA GLN A 205 24.01 -18.11 2.79
C GLN A 205 24.79 -18.32 4.09
N LEU A 206 24.78 -17.33 4.98
CA LEU A 206 25.47 -17.41 6.27
C LEU A 206 24.64 -18.13 7.35
N GLY A 207 23.32 -18.18 7.17
CA GLY A 207 22.39 -18.66 8.20
C GLY A 207 22.45 -17.77 9.44
N ILE A 208 22.51 -16.45 9.27
CA ILE A 208 22.64 -15.48 10.36
C ILE A 208 21.49 -14.48 10.28
N SER A 209 20.71 -14.38 11.35
CA SER A 209 19.72 -13.32 11.56
C SER A 209 20.16 -12.40 12.69
N LEU A 210 19.91 -11.09 12.54
CA LEU A 210 20.13 -10.08 13.57
C LEU A 210 19.07 -8.98 13.47
N ARG A 211 18.82 -8.28 14.58
CA ARG A 211 17.95 -7.11 14.59
C ARG A 211 18.72 -5.87 14.14
N LEU A 212 18.29 -5.27 13.02
CA LEU A 212 18.87 -4.02 12.52
C LEU A 212 18.42 -2.82 13.35
N PHE A 213 17.11 -2.71 13.60
CA PHE A 213 16.53 -1.56 14.30
C PHE A 213 15.49 -2.02 15.30
N ALA A 214 15.58 -1.51 16.54
CA ALA A 214 14.54 -1.66 17.55
C ALA A 214 13.47 -0.58 17.36
N ILE A 215 12.62 -0.76 16.34
CA ILE A 215 11.52 0.16 16.01
C ILE A 215 10.16 -0.49 16.27
N PRO A 216 9.19 0.24 16.81
CA PRO A 216 7.88 -0.32 17.15
C PRO A 216 6.97 -0.50 15.92
N SER A 217 7.23 0.21 14.81
CA SER A 217 6.40 0.22 13.60
C SER A 217 7.20 0.65 12.36
N LEU A 218 6.76 0.21 11.17
CA LEU A 218 7.18 0.72 9.85
C LEU A 218 6.34 1.92 9.39
N SER A 219 5.54 2.49 10.30
CA SER A 219 4.76 3.70 10.08
C SER A 219 5.37 4.88 10.85
N PRO A 220 6.56 5.39 10.46
CA PRO A 220 7.14 6.56 11.11
C PRO A 220 6.12 7.70 11.11
N ARG A 221 5.82 8.22 12.31
CA ARG A 221 4.81 9.27 12.53
C ARG A 221 3.41 8.94 11.96
N GLY A 222 3.06 7.66 11.82
CA GLY A 222 1.74 7.21 11.36
C GLY A 222 1.61 7.01 9.84
N VAL A 223 2.66 7.30 9.06
CA VAL A 223 2.67 7.07 7.61
C VAL A 223 3.41 5.77 7.31
N LEU A 224 2.70 4.75 6.80
CA LEU A 224 3.31 3.46 6.46
C LEU A 224 4.31 3.63 5.31
N SER A 225 5.60 3.53 5.60
CA SER A 225 6.67 3.65 4.61
C SER A 225 7.47 2.37 4.57
N GLU A 226 7.14 1.49 3.64
CA GLU A 226 7.83 0.22 3.49
C GLU A 226 9.28 0.40 3.02
N PRO A 227 10.19 -0.46 3.48
CA PRO A 227 11.56 -0.41 3.03
C PRO A 227 11.72 -1.05 1.64
N THR A 228 12.81 -0.70 0.95
CA THR A 228 13.10 -1.21 -0.39
C THR A 228 14.57 -1.57 -0.56
N TRP A 229 14.83 -2.62 -1.32
CA TRP A 229 16.18 -3.07 -1.66
C TRP A 229 16.67 -2.35 -2.91
N SER A 230 17.98 -2.06 -2.96
CA SER A 230 18.63 -1.67 -4.21
C SER A 230 18.59 -2.85 -5.20
N PRO A 231 18.47 -2.60 -6.52
CA PRO A 231 18.41 -3.66 -7.53
C PRO A 231 19.64 -4.58 -7.52
N ASP A 232 20.81 -4.03 -7.18
CA ASP A 232 22.06 -4.78 -7.05
C ASP A 232 22.17 -5.61 -5.75
N SER A 233 21.15 -5.62 -4.90
CA SER A 233 21.10 -6.31 -3.60
C SER A 233 22.14 -5.86 -2.58
N THR A 234 22.82 -4.72 -2.79
CA THR A 234 23.91 -4.26 -1.90
C THR A 234 23.46 -3.34 -0.78
N GLN A 235 22.27 -2.74 -0.90
CA GLN A 235 21.75 -1.75 0.04
C GLN A 235 20.25 -1.93 0.28
N PHE A 236 19.84 -1.54 1.47
CA PHE A 236 18.45 -1.55 1.89
C PHE A 236 18.08 -0.18 2.43
N THR A 237 17.03 0.43 1.90
CA THR A 237 16.60 1.79 2.26
C THR A 237 15.27 1.80 2.98
N LEU A 238 15.15 2.64 4.01
CA LEU A 238 13.95 2.77 4.84
C LEU A 238 13.81 4.17 5.43
N ALA A 239 12.56 4.57 5.72
CA ALA A 239 12.29 5.81 6.45
C ALA A 239 12.37 5.56 7.97
N LEU A 240 13.11 6.40 8.69
CA LEU A 240 13.27 6.31 10.15
C LEU A 240 12.99 7.65 10.81
N THR A 241 12.29 7.62 11.94
CA THR A 241 12.10 8.82 12.77
C THR A 241 13.42 9.25 13.37
N THR A 242 13.75 10.53 13.24
CA THR A 242 14.84 11.17 13.97
C THR A 242 14.27 11.87 15.23
N ALA A 243 15.01 12.82 15.80
CA ALA A 243 14.55 13.61 16.93
C ALA A 243 13.24 14.37 16.63
N TYR A 244 13.16 15.04 15.47
CA TYR A 244 12.07 15.94 15.15
C TYR A 244 11.42 15.65 13.79
N ASP A 245 12.10 14.89 12.94
CA ASP A 245 11.70 14.64 11.56
C ASP A 245 11.73 13.14 11.20
N VAL A 246 11.61 12.84 9.91
CA VAL A 246 11.71 11.49 9.35
C VAL A 246 12.63 11.58 8.15
N ASP A 247 13.71 10.78 8.16
CA ASP A 247 14.69 10.77 7.07
C ASP A 247 14.73 9.39 6.41
N ILE A 248 15.19 9.35 5.16
CA ILE A 248 15.50 8.12 4.44
C ILE A 248 16.94 7.70 4.74
N PHE A 249 17.09 6.50 5.27
CA PHE A 249 18.39 5.89 5.53
C PHE A 249 18.67 4.75 4.57
N SER A 250 19.93 4.59 4.16
CA SER A 250 20.46 3.42 3.48
C SER A 250 21.31 2.60 4.45
N VAL A 251 21.11 1.28 4.44
CA VAL A 251 21.83 0.29 5.22
C VAL A 251 22.63 -0.60 4.28
N GLY A 252 23.94 -0.67 4.50
CA GLY A 252 24.84 -1.57 3.76
C GLY A 252 24.89 -2.98 4.34
N LEU A 253 25.32 -3.95 3.53
CA LEU A 253 25.46 -5.35 3.95
C LEU A 253 26.66 -5.63 4.87
N ASP A 254 27.53 -4.63 5.11
CA ASP A 254 28.63 -4.69 6.07
C ASP A 254 28.19 -5.08 7.49
N VAL A 255 26.88 -5.03 7.78
CA VAL A 255 26.30 -5.45 9.06
C VAL A 255 26.58 -6.91 9.43
N PHE A 256 26.87 -7.74 8.43
CA PHE A 256 27.27 -9.13 8.64
C PHE A 256 28.79 -9.30 8.72
N GLY A 257 29.57 -8.22 8.78
CA GLY A 257 31.03 -8.25 8.74
C GLY A 257 31.61 -8.50 7.35
N VAL A 258 30.83 -8.24 6.30
CA VAL A 258 31.21 -8.48 4.89
C VAL A 258 31.47 -7.14 4.18
N GLY A 259 32.62 -6.52 4.44
CA GLY A 259 33.13 -5.31 3.75
C GLY A 259 33.61 -4.18 4.68
N THR A 260 33.98 -3.02 4.10
CA THR A 260 34.65 -1.89 4.79
C THR A 260 33.88 -0.55 4.71
N GLY A 261 32.60 -0.56 4.33
CA GLY A 261 31.81 0.63 4.03
C GLY A 261 31.05 1.24 5.22
N ASN A 262 30.33 2.33 4.93
CA ASN A 262 29.42 2.97 5.89
C ASN A 262 28.15 2.14 6.05
N LEU A 263 28.04 1.52 7.23
CA LEU A 263 26.93 0.66 7.62
C LEU A 263 25.54 1.32 7.53
N LEU A 264 25.46 2.61 7.85
CA LEU A 264 24.23 3.41 7.87
C LEU A 264 24.52 4.80 7.31
N THR A 265 23.77 5.23 6.30
CA THR A 265 23.90 6.54 5.67
C THR A 265 22.54 7.25 5.63
N ASN A 266 22.47 8.48 6.12
CA ASN A 266 21.29 9.34 5.91
C ASN A 266 21.34 9.92 4.49
N ILE A 267 20.39 9.52 3.65
CA ILE A 267 20.30 9.84 2.22
C ILE A 267 19.61 11.18 2.00
N SER A 268 18.54 11.43 2.74
CA SER A 268 17.66 12.56 2.50
C SER A 268 18.14 13.86 3.16
N GLN A 269 18.85 13.74 4.29
CA GLN A 269 19.53 14.81 5.03
C GLN A 269 18.67 16.07 5.15
N SER A 270 17.46 15.94 5.70
CA SER A 270 16.53 17.06 5.76
C SER A 270 15.95 17.26 7.15
N GLY A 271 15.44 18.46 7.42
CA GLY A 271 14.58 18.70 8.58
C GLY A 271 13.12 18.38 8.30
N GLY A 272 12.80 17.83 7.12
CA GLY A 272 11.46 17.51 6.63
C GLY A 272 11.09 16.05 6.88
N TYR A 273 9.83 15.70 6.61
CA TYR A 273 9.36 14.33 6.72
C TYR A 273 9.48 13.65 5.36
N ASP A 274 10.38 12.68 5.28
CA ASP A 274 10.71 11.93 4.09
C ASP A 274 10.15 10.50 4.15
N PHE A 275 9.38 10.10 3.14
CA PHE A 275 8.67 8.83 3.07
C PHE A 275 8.81 8.15 1.70
N PHE A 276 8.42 6.88 1.65
CA PHE A 276 8.24 6.09 0.43
C PHE A 276 9.48 6.02 -0.49
N PRO A 277 10.64 5.54 0.01
CA PRO A 277 11.82 5.37 -0.84
C PRO A 277 11.57 4.32 -1.93
N GLN A 278 11.98 4.60 -3.16
CA GLN A 278 11.81 3.72 -4.33
C GLN A 278 13.04 3.82 -5.27
N TRP A 279 13.78 2.73 -5.42
CA TRP A 279 14.95 2.68 -6.31
C TRP A 279 14.56 2.67 -7.78
N SER A 280 15.35 3.36 -8.60
CA SER A 280 15.29 3.21 -10.06
C SER A 280 15.68 1.78 -10.44
N PRO A 281 15.13 1.21 -11.54
CA PRO A 281 15.48 -0.13 -11.98
C PRO A 281 16.99 -0.36 -12.23
N ASP A 282 17.72 0.69 -12.59
CA ASP A 282 19.18 0.65 -12.81
C ASP A 282 20.01 0.93 -11.54
N GLY A 283 19.36 1.20 -10.41
CA GLY A 283 19.98 1.45 -9.11
C GLY A 283 20.81 2.74 -9.02
N GLN A 284 20.67 3.65 -9.99
CA GLN A 284 21.39 4.93 -10.03
C GLN A 284 20.69 6.03 -9.23
N TYR A 285 19.38 5.90 -9.00
CA TYR A 285 18.57 6.91 -8.34
C TYR A 285 17.63 6.31 -7.29
N LEU A 286 17.24 7.14 -6.33
CA LEU A 286 16.18 6.84 -5.37
C LEU A 286 15.15 7.97 -5.40
N ALA A 287 13.91 7.64 -5.76
CA ALA A 287 12.78 8.55 -5.65
C ALA A 287 12.15 8.45 -4.26
N PHE A 288 11.72 9.56 -3.68
CA PHE A 288 11.03 9.59 -2.39
C PHE A 288 10.15 10.83 -2.28
N VAL A 289 9.28 10.85 -1.27
CA VAL A 289 8.35 11.94 -1.00
C VAL A 289 8.84 12.74 0.19
N SER A 290 8.85 14.08 0.09
CA SER A 290 9.32 14.97 1.16
C SER A 290 8.47 16.22 1.26
N ASP A 291 8.11 16.64 2.46
CA ASP A 291 7.41 17.92 2.70
C ASP A 291 8.36 19.12 2.76
N ARG A 292 9.68 18.92 2.57
CA ARG A 292 10.72 19.94 2.81
C ARG A 292 10.56 21.26 2.07
N ALA A 293 9.83 21.28 0.95
CA ALA A 293 9.56 22.51 0.20
C ALA A 293 8.53 23.40 0.90
N ILE A 294 7.63 22.79 1.68
CA ILE A 294 6.66 23.49 2.51
C ILE A 294 7.25 23.76 3.88
N CYS A 295 7.88 22.74 4.47
CA CYS A 295 8.45 22.81 5.79
C CYS A 295 9.96 22.52 5.77
N PRO A 296 10.83 23.53 5.78
CA PRO A 296 12.26 23.29 5.69
C PRO A 296 12.82 22.56 6.92
N THR A 297 12.17 22.70 8.08
CA THR A 297 12.54 21.98 9.30
C THR A 297 11.38 21.80 10.27
N TRP A 298 11.35 20.66 10.96
CA TRP A 298 10.46 20.37 12.08
C TRP A 298 11.18 20.48 13.44
N GLU A 299 12.44 20.91 13.46
CA GLU A 299 13.18 21.18 14.69
C GLU A 299 12.58 22.38 15.43
N PRO A 300 12.14 22.25 16.70
CA PRO A 300 11.54 23.36 17.42
C PRO A 300 12.51 24.54 17.57
N ASN A 301 11.99 25.75 17.35
CA ASN A 301 12.74 27.02 17.45
C ASN A 301 13.84 27.22 16.39
N ALA A 302 14.03 26.27 15.46
CA ALA A 302 14.92 26.48 14.33
C ALA A 302 14.33 27.54 13.35
N PRO A 303 15.17 28.32 12.65
CA PRO A 303 14.69 29.27 11.64
C PRO A 303 13.85 28.57 10.56
N GLY A 304 12.63 29.05 10.31
CA GLY A 304 11.72 28.45 9.34
C GLY A 304 11.00 27.18 9.81
N SER A 305 11.09 26.85 11.10
CA SER A 305 10.42 25.68 11.66
C SER A 305 8.90 25.76 11.56
N CYS A 306 8.26 24.66 11.16
CA CYS A 306 6.80 24.53 11.20
C CYS A 306 6.29 23.86 12.48
N TYR A 307 7.20 23.52 13.40
CA TYR A 307 6.83 22.86 14.64
C TYR A 307 5.94 23.76 15.50
N THR A 308 4.78 23.22 15.87
CA THR A 308 4.00 23.66 17.02
C THR A 308 3.54 22.41 17.79
N PRO A 309 3.19 22.52 19.08
CA PRO A 309 2.73 21.36 19.86
C PRO A 309 1.55 20.61 19.25
N ASP A 310 0.68 21.33 18.50
CA ASP A 310 -0.53 20.80 17.87
C ASP A 310 -0.39 20.66 16.34
N ALA A 311 0.81 20.81 15.79
CA ALA A 311 1.01 20.71 14.35
C ALA A 311 0.69 19.28 13.87
N PRO A 312 -0.17 19.12 12.85
CA PRO A 312 -0.44 17.80 12.30
C PRO A 312 0.79 17.26 11.57
N VAL A 313 1.00 15.96 11.66
CA VAL A 313 1.97 15.25 10.82
C VAL A 313 1.57 15.43 9.34
N PRO A 314 2.50 15.82 8.45
CA PRO A 314 2.26 15.82 7.01
C PRO A 314 1.69 14.49 6.52
N ASP A 315 0.63 14.56 5.71
CA ASP A 315 0.00 13.41 5.07
C ASP A 315 0.71 12.98 3.76
N GLY A 316 1.81 13.65 3.41
CA GLY A 316 2.50 13.51 2.13
C GLY A 316 3.59 14.56 1.94
N GLY A 317 3.97 14.78 0.68
CA GLY A 317 5.02 15.72 0.30
C GLY A 317 5.17 15.86 -1.21
N GLN A 318 6.19 16.57 -1.68
CA GLN A 318 6.59 16.62 -3.08
C GLN A 318 7.53 15.47 -3.45
N LEU A 319 7.66 15.21 -4.75
CA LEU A 319 8.58 14.19 -5.27
C LEU A 319 10.02 14.72 -5.32
N TYR A 320 10.94 13.97 -4.71
CA TYR A 320 12.38 14.20 -4.73
C TYR A 320 13.12 13.02 -5.35
N LEU A 321 14.30 13.32 -5.88
CA LEU A 321 15.22 12.35 -6.45
C LEU A 321 16.59 12.50 -5.79
N TRP A 322 17.13 11.40 -5.30
CA TRP A 322 18.51 11.28 -4.88
C TRP A 322 19.32 10.55 -5.97
N GLU A 323 20.50 11.08 -6.30
CA GLU A 323 21.43 10.47 -7.24
C GLU A 323 22.57 9.77 -6.50
N ARG A 324 22.75 8.47 -6.75
CA ARG A 324 23.72 7.62 -6.03
C ARG A 324 25.17 8.05 -6.24
N ALA A 325 25.50 8.52 -7.44
CA ALA A 325 26.88 8.86 -7.81
C ALA A 325 27.38 10.15 -7.15
N THR A 326 26.52 11.15 -7.04
CA THR A 326 26.85 12.50 -6.54
C THR A 326 26.42 12.71 -5.10
N GLY A 327 25.41 11.96 -4.64
CA GLY A 327 24.73 12.20 -3.38
C GLY A 327 23.73 13.37 -3.44
N GLU A 328 23.51 13.96 -4.62
CA GLU A 328 22.64 15.12 -4.78
C GLU A 328 21.17 14.73 -4.56
N VAL A 329 20.45 15.58 -3.81
CA VAL A 329 19.00 15.51 -3.65
C VAL A 329 18.37 16.73 -4.32
N ARG A 330 17.42 16.50 -5.23
CA ARG A 330 16.68 17.58 -5.89
C ARG A 330 15.18 17.30 -6.00
N ARG A 331 14.38 18.36 -5.92
CA ARG A 331 12.93 18.30 -6.14
C ARG A 331 12.64 18.04 -7.62
N LEU A 332 11.78 17.08 -7.91
CA LEU A 332 11.41 16.70 -9.27
C LEU A 332 10.03 17.22 -9.67
N ALA A 333 9.05 17.22 -8.76
CA ALA A 333 7.68 17.66 -9.02
C ALA A 333 7.15 18.57 -7.89
N GLU A 334 6.15 19.40 -8.15
CA GLU A 334 5.57 20.32 -7.15
C GLU A 334 4.28 19.77 -6.50
N GLU A 335 3.68 18.80 -7.14
CA GLU A 335 2.44 18.13 -6.78
C GLU A 335 2.58 17.43 -5.43
N TRP A 336 1.47 17.36 -4.69
CA TRP A 336 1.42 16.69 -3.40
C TRP A 336 1.12 15.21 -3.58
N LEU A 337 2.05 14.35 -3.15
CA LEU A 337 1.96 12.90 -3.19
C LEU A 337 1.62 12.38 -1.79
N VAL A 338 0.64 11.48 -1.72
CA VAL A 338 0.23 10.78 -0.48
C VAL A 338 0.46 9.27 -0.56
N ALA A 339 1.18 8.83 -1.60
CA ALA A 339 1.45 7.43 -1.89
C ALA A 339 2.83 7.30 -2.55
N PRO A 340 3.44 6.09 -2.53
CA PRO A 340 4.73 5.86 -3.16
C PRO A 340 4.73 6.20 -4.66
N PRO A 341 5.77 6.87 -5.18
CA PRO A 341 5.98 6.98 -6.62
C PRO A 341 6.33 5.61 -7.22
N GLN A 342 6.12 5.42 -8.52
CA GLN A 342 6.45 4.19 -9.21
C GLN A 342 7.33 4.48 -10.43
N TRP A 343 8.48 3.83 -10.52
CA TRP A 343 9.30 3.86 -11.73
C TRP A 343 8.61 3.10 -12.87
N ILE A 344 8.49 3.75 -14.04
CA ILE A 344 7.92 3.15 -15.26
C ILE A 344 8.98 2.89 -16.33
N SER A 345 10.17 3.49 -16.16
CA SER A 345 11.42 3.16 -16.85
C SER A 345 12.59 3.62 -15.97
N ALA A 346 13.85 3.45 -16.41
CA ALA A 346 15.01 4.00 -15.70
C ALA A 346 15.02 5.55 -15.65
N THR A 347 14.22 6.21 -16.49
CA THR A 347 14.23 7.67 -16.65
C THR A 347 12.88 8.33 -16.44
N GLU A 348 11.83 7.58 -16.09
CA GLU A 348 10.49 8.09 -15.89
C GLU A 348 9.83 7.52 -14.65
N ILE A 349 9.12 8.39 -13.94
CA ILE A 349 8.40 8.09 -12.70
C ILE A 349 6.93 8.45 -12.90
N ALA A 350 6.03 7.53 -12.58
CA ALA A 350 4.62 7.77 -12.42
C ALA A 350 4.26 8.02 -10.95
N PHE A 351 3.33 8.91 -10.68
CA PHE A 351 2.90 9.20 -9.31
C PHE A 351 1.47 9.73 -9.25
N ILE A 352 0.84 9.60 -8.09
CA ILE A 352 -0.50 10.13 -7.83
C ILE A 352 -0.40 11.47 -7.12
N GLY A 353 -0.81 12.53 -7.81
CA GLY A 353 -1.01 13.84 -7.21
C GLY A 353 -2.40 13.94 -6.57
N GLY A 354 -2.44 14.45 -5.35
CA GLY A 354 -3.66 14.75 -4.60
C GLY A 354 -3.61 16.16 -3.99
N LYS A 355 -4.58 16.44 -3.12
CA LYS A 355 -4.66 17.72 -2.42
C LYS A 355 -4.16 17.55 -0.99
N ARG A 356 -3.22 18.41 -0.58
CA ARG A 356 -2.66 18.44 0.77
C ARG A 356 -3.76 18.63 1.82
N GLY A 357 -3.74 17.80 2.87
CA GLY A 357 -4.69 17.87 3.97
C GLY A 357 -6.11 17.43 3.61
N ASP A 358 -6.31 16.89 2.41
CA ASP A 358 -7.61 16.45 1.92
C ASP A 358 -7.47 15.08 1.23
N PRO A 359 -7.38 13.99 2.02
CA PRO A 359 -7.25 12.65 1.49
C PRO A 359 -8.52 12.18 0.78
N LEU A 360 -9.61 12.97 0.74
CA LEU A 360 -10.86 12.65 0.04
C LEU A 360 -11.03 13.40 -1.29
N ALA A 361 -10.16 14.38 -1.59
CA ALA A 361 -10.10 15.05 -2.89
C ALA A 361 -9.68 14.11 -4.02
N GLY A 362 -10.24 14.34 -5.21
CA GLY A 362 -9.87 13.65 -6.44
C GLY A 362 -8.36 13.66 -6.70
N THR A 363 -7.89 12.61 -7.38
CA THR A 363 -6.47 12.41 -7.64
C THR A 363 -6.18 12.33 -9.12
N THR A 364 -4.98 12.78 -9.51
CA THR A 364 -4.51 12.70 -10.90
C THR A 364 -3.26 11.83 -10.94
N LEU A 365 -3.23 10.88 -11.88
CA LEU A 365 -2.01 10.15 -12.20
C LEU A 365 -1.17 10.99 -13.15
N TYR A 366 0.07 11.24 -12.76
CA TYR A 366 1.08 11.94 -13.55
C TYR A 366 2.22 11.00 -13.93
N ARG A 367 2.97 11.39 -14.95
CA ARG A 367 4.32 10.92 -15.20
C ARG A 367 5.29 12.10 -15.34
N ILE A 368 6.54 11.88 -14.99
CA ILE A 368 7.62 12.87 -15.14
C ILE A 368 8.94 12.19 -15.52
N SER A 369 9.73 12.84 -16.36
CA SER A 369 11.10 12.43 -16.63
C SER A 369 12.00 12.81 -15.47
N ILE A 370 12.97 11.96 -15.12
CA ILE A 370 13.98 12.30 -14.11
C ILE A 370 14.76 13.57 -14.48
N ASN A 371 14.86 13.92 -15.76
CA ASN A 371 15.52 15.16 -16.20
C ASN A 371 14.74 16.44 -15.84
N GLY A 372 13.56 16.30 -15.23
CA GLY A 372 12.68 17.40 -14.84
C GLY A 372 11.70 17.79 -15.94
N GLY A 373 11.18 19.01 -15.83
CA GLY A 373 10.09 19.52 -16.65
C GLY A 373 8.73 19.43 -15.95
N ALA A 374 7.68 19.90 -16.61
CA ALA A 374 6.33 19.83 -16.06
C ALA A 374 5.81 18.38 -16.10
N PRO A 375 5.25 17.86 -15.00
CA PRO A 375 4.57 16.57 -15.00
C PRO A 375 3.44 16.52 -16.03
N GLN A 376 3.30 15.37 -16.67
CA GLN A 376 2.27 15.12 -17.68
C GLN A 376 1.15 14.30 -17.05
N ALA A 377 -0.08 14.82 -17.11
CA ALA A 377 -1.25 14.11 -16.62
C ALA A 377 -1.58 12.93 -17.55
N VAL A 378 -1.69 11.74 -16.97
CA VAL A 378 -2.12 10.50 -17.62
C VAL A 378 -3.63 10.32 -17.48
N THR A 379 -4.22 10.84 -16.40
CA THR A 379 -5.67 10.83 -16.18
C THR A 379 -6.23 12.25 -16.17
N PRO A 380 -7.51 12.45 -16.51
CA PRO A 380 -8.15 13.75 -16.35
C PRO A 380 -8.10 14.23 -14.89
N SER A 381 -7.78 15.51 -14.67
CA SER A 381 -7.85 16.12 -13.34
C SER A 381 -9.30 16.45 -12.99
N GLN A 382 -9.95 15.55 -12.26
CA GLN A 382 -11.33 15.70 -11.80
C GLN A 382 -11.37 15.82 -10.27
N THR A 383 -12.32 16.61 -9.76
CA THR A 383 -12.38 16.92 -8.32
C THR A 383 -12.81 15.74 -7.45
N ASP A 384 -13.55 14.79 -8.04
CA ASP A 384 -14.25 13.73 -7.28
C ASP A 384 -13.84 12.31 -7.72
N GLU A 385 -13.01 12.20 -8.77
CA GLU A 385 -12.53 10.91 -9.27
C GLU A 385 -11.15 10.61 -8.69
N ARG A 386 -10.96 9.37 -8.21
CA ARG A 386 -9.70 8.91 -7.65
C ARG A 386 -9.16 7.75 -8.46
N VAL A 387 -7.86 7.80 -8.75
CA VAL A 387 -7.10 6.68 -9.29
C VAL A 387 -6.71 5.75 -8.14
N LEU A 388 -7.19 4.51 -8.19
CA LEU A 388 -6.94 3.46 -7.23
C LEU A 388 -6.28 2.27 -7.92
N ARG A 389 -5.37 1.59 -7.21
CA ARG A 389 -4.83 0.26 -7.60
C ARG A 389 -4.40 0.21 -9.07
N MET A 390 -3.28 0.86 -9.37
CA MET A 390 -2.74 0.92 -10.74
C MET A 390 -1.73 -0.20 -11.01
N ALA A 391 -1.61 -0.58 -12.28
CA ALA A 391 -0.56 -1.45 -12.78
C ALA A 391 -0.07 -0.98 -14.15
N TRP A 392 1.19 -0.56 -14.21
CA TRP A 392 1.86 -0.16 -15.45
C TRP A 392 2.34 -1.38 -16.23
N SER A 393 2.27 -1.30 -17.56
CA SER A 393 2.91 -2.29 -18.43
C SER A 393 4.43 -2.22 -18.29
N PRO A 394 5.16 -3.34 -18.51
CA PRO A 394 6.62 -3.38 -18.30
C PRO A 394 7.40 -2.39 -19.19
N ASP A 395 6.83 -2.02 -20.34
CA ASP A 395 7.39 -1.01 -21.25
C ASP A 395 7.04 0.44 -20.86
N GLY A 396 6.30 0.64 -19.77
CA GLY A 396 5.87 1.95 -19.29
C GLY A 396 4.82 2.65 -20.18
N LYS A 397 4.34 2.02 -21.26
CA LYS A 397 3.48 2.68 -22.26
C LYS A 397 2.00 2.67 -21.92
N ARG A 398 1.57 1.84 -20.97
CA ARG A 398 0.16 1.66 -20.60
C ARG A 398 0.01 1.53 -19.10
N VAL A 399 -1.14 1.97 -18.60
CA VAL A 399 -1.54 1.78 -17.22
C VAL A 399 -2.98 1.29 -17.18
N ILE A 400 -3.24 0.27 -16.34
CA ILE A 400 -4.59 -0.10 -15.95
C ILE A 400 -4.82 0.32 -14.50
N TYR A 401 -6.00 0.86 -14.19
CA TYR A 401 -6.33 1.31 -12.85
C TYR A 401 -7.84 1.23 -12.60
N GLN A 402 -8.22 1.21 -11.33
CA GLN A 402 -9.61 1.34 -10.89
C GLN A 402 -9.91 2.81 -10.61
N THR A 403 -11.02 3.32 -11.13
CA THR A 403 -11.56 4.63 -10.74
C THR A 403 -12.47 4.46 -9.52
N SER A 404 -12.49 5.46 -8.65
CA SER A 404 -13.62 5.64 -7.75
C SER A 404 -14.17 7.05 -7.88
N GLY A 405 -15.37 7.15 -8.43
CA GLY A 405 -16.15 8.37 -8.64
C GLY A 405 -17.64 8.00 -8.70
N ALA A 406 -18.38 8.52 -9.68
CA ALA A 406 -19.79 8.16 -9.90
C ALA A 406 -19.98 6.65 -10.19
N GLU A 407 -19.02 6.03 -10.89
CA GLU A 407 -18.96 4.60 -11.13
C GLU A 407 -17.56 4.07 -10.78
N ASN A 408 -17.49 2.87 -10.20
CA ASN A 408 -16.22 2.16 -10.02
C ASN A 408 -15.93 1.37 -11.29
N THR A 409 -15.04 1.88 -12.13
CA THR A 409 -14.69 1.25 -13.41
C THR A 409 -13.22 0.94 -13.50
N ILE A 410 -12.85 -0.02 -14.34
CA ILE A 410 -11.45 -0.34 -14.61
C ILE A 410 -11.13 0.18 -16.00
N ILE A 411 -10.13 1.05 -16.08
CA ILE A 411 -9.76 1.76 -17.30
C ILE A 411 -8.30 1.47 -17.63
N MET A 412 -8.01 1.24 -18.90
CA MET A 412 -6.66 1.20 -19.45
C MET A 412 -6.39 2.47 -20.25
N ARG A 413 -5.28 3.15 -19.95
CA ARG A 413 -4.80 4.31 -20.70
C ARG A 413 -3.41 4.09 -21.27
N SER A 414 -3.07 4.81 -22.32
CA SER A 414 -1.68 5.02 -22.71
C SER A 414 -0.98 5.92 -21.70
N ALA A 415 0.34 5.88 -21.66
CA ALA A 415 1.16 6.76 -20.84
C ALA A 415 0.98 8.25 -21.20
N ASP A 416 0.53 8.54 -22.43
CA ASP A 416 0.19 9.89 -22.90
C ASP A 416 -1.26 10.30 -22.56
N GLY A 417 -1.99 9.44 -21.85
CA GLY A 417 -3.31 9.71 -21.31
C GLY A 417 -4.49 9.38 -22.22
N GLN A 418 -4.30 8.73 -23.38
CA GLN A 418 -5.41 8.27 -24.21
C GLN A 418 -6.11 7.07 -23.56
N GLU A 419 -7.44 7.08 -23.48
CA GLU A 419 -8.22 5.91 -23.06
C GLU A 419 -8.18 4.84 -24.16
N LEU A 420 -7.58 3.69 -23.84
CA LEU A 420 -7.39 2.58 -24.79
C LEU A 420 -8.50 1.55 -24.66
N ALA A 421 -8.94 1.28 -23.43
CA ALA A 421 -9.99 0.30 -23.15
C ALA A 421 -10.63 0.54 -21.78
N ARG A 422 -11.83 0.00 -21.61
CA ARG A 422 -12.58 -0.02 -20.34
C ARG A 422 -13.17 -1.41 -20.13
N LEU A 423 -13.11 -1.90 -18.89
CA LEU A 423 -13.65 -3.21 -18.56
C LEU A 423 -15.19 -3.16 -18.43
N ASP A 424 -15.87 -4.25 -18.82
CA ASP A 424 -17.32 -4.43 -18.71
C ASP A 424 -17.80 -4.17 -17.27
N ALA A 425 -18.86 -3.37 -17.09
CA ALA A 425 -19.47 -3.04 -15.81
C ALA A 425 -19.93 -4.27 -15.01
N ARG A 426 -20.15 -5.42 -15.67
CA ARG A 426 -20.43 -6.70 -14.99
C ARG A 426 -19.25 -7.24 -14.18
N LEU A 427 -18.02 -6.82 -14.51
CA LEU A 427 -16.82 -7.12 -13.73
C LEU A 427 -16.60 -6.01 -12.69
N SER A 428 -17.53 -5.94 -11.75
CA SER A 428 -17.50 -4.99 -10.64
C SER A 428 -16.63 -5.51 -9.50
N PHE A 429 -15.51 -4.84 -9.27
CA PHE A 429 -14.67 -5.06 -8.10
C PHE A 429 -15.10 -4.07 -7.00
N PRO A 430 -15.15 -4.51 -5.73
CA PRO A 430 -15.35 -3.59 -4.62
C PRO A 430 -14.32 -2.45 -4.65
N ARG A 431 -14.68 -1.31 -4.04
CA ARG A 431 -13.77 -0.16 -3.93
C ARG A 431 -12.47 -0.60 -3.25
N PHE A 432 -11.33 -0.19 -3.80
CA PHE A 432 -9.99 -0.57 -3.36
C PHE A 432 -9.64 -2.06 -3.47
N ALA A 433 -10.53 -2.91 -4.00
CA ALA A 433 -10.31 -4.35 -4.03
C ALA A 433 -9.74 -4.86 -5.36
N PHE A 434 -9.61 -4.01 -6.38
CA PHE A 434 -9.02 -4.41 -7.67
C PHE A 434 -7.51 -4.68 -7.57
N SER A 435 -7.03 -5.70 -8.29
CA SER A 435 -5.62 -6.02 -8.45
C SER A 435 -5.35 -6.46 -9.89
N ALA A 436 -4.22 -6.05 -10.44
CA ALA A 436 -3.82 -6.41 -11.80
C ALA A 436 -2.32 -6.59 -11.89
N ALA A 437 -1.88 -7.50 -12.74
CA ALA A 437 -0.47 -7.74 -13.01
C ALA A 437 -0.24 -8.06 -14.48
N TRP A 438 0.69 -7.32 -15.10
CA TRP A 438 1.12 -7.56 -16.47
C TRP A 438 2.11 -8.73 -16.53
N SER A 439 2.06 -9.50 -17.61
CA SER A 439 3.15 -10.41 -17.95
C SER A 439 4.41 -9.60 -18.27
N PRO A 440 5.61 -10.14 -18.01
CA PRO A 440 6.89 -9.43 -18.24
C PRO A 440 7.10 -8.96 -19.69
N ASP A 441 6.53 -9.68 -20.66
CA ASP A 441 6.56 -9.32 -22.09
C ASP A 441 5.49 -8.26 -22.48
N GLY A 442 4.65 -7.83 -21.54
CA GLY A 442 3.57 -6.87 -21.76
C GLY A 442 2.43 -7.36 -22.67
N GLN A 443 2.36 -8.66 -22.98
CA GLN A 443 1.36 -9.22 -23.89
C GLN A 443 0.08 -9.67 -23.21
N ARG A 444 0.12 -9.91 -21.88
CA ARG A 444 -0.99 -10.45 -21.11
C ARG A 444 -1.15 -9.69 -19.80
N LEU A 445 -2.35 -9.81 -19.24
CA LEU A 445 -2.72 -9.16 -17.99
C LEU A 445 -3.62 -10.09 -17.18
N ALA A 446 -3.25 -10.33 -15.94
CA ALA A 446 -4.07 -11.05 -14.97
C ALA A 446 -4.87 -10.04 -14.15
N LEU A 447 -6.17 -10.27 -13.99
CA LEU A 447 -7.09 -9.38 -13.26
C LEU A 447 -7.70 -10.13 -12.08
N GLY A 448 -7.57 -9.60 -10.88
CA GLY A 448 -8.04 -10.24 -9.67
C GLY A 448 -8.59 -9.25 -8.67
N GLY A 449 -9.14 -9.80 -7.60
CA GLY A 449 -9.42 -9.01 -6.41
C GLY A 449 -8.19 -8.87 -5.53
N SER A 450 -8.38 -8.45 -4.29
CA SER A 450 -7.30 -8.28 -3.32
C SER A 450 -7.80 -8.34 -1.89
N ASN A 451 -6.87 -8.43 -0.94
CA ASN A 451 -7.19 -8.52 0.49
C ASN A 451 -8.18 -9.67 0.78
N GLY A 452 -7.99 -10.81 0.10
CA GLY A 452 -8.85 -12.00 0.21
C GLY A 452 -10.23 -11.87 -0.43
N GLN A 453 -10.59 -10.72 -1.01
CA GLN A 453 -11.82 -10.56 -1.77
C GLN A 453 -11.59 -11.02 -3.20
N CYS A 454 -11.89 -12.27 -3.53
CA CYS A 454 -11.69 -12.86 -4.87
C CYS A 454 -13.03 -13.03 -5.59
N PRO A 455 -13.70 -11.94 -6.05
CA PRO A 455 -15.09 -11.98 -6.51
C PRO A 455 -15.29 -12.75 -7.82
N PHE A 456 -14.22 -12.90 -8.61
CA PHE A 456 -14.24 -13.60 -9.89
C PHE A 456 -13.24 -14.76 -9.86
N GLY A 457 -13.45 -15.73 -10.74
CA GLY A 457 -12.50 -16.80 -11.00
C GLY A 457 -11.25 -16.29 -11.73
N VAL A 458 -10.68 -17.09 -12.61
CA VAL A 458 -9.45 -16.70 -13.31
C VAL A 458 -9.77 -15.80 -14.50
N LEU A 459 -9.23 -14.59 -14.47
CA LEU A 459 -9.37 -13.58 -15.52
C LEU A 459 -8.00 -13.23 -16.10
N VAL A 460 -7.75 -13.65 -17.34
CA VAL A 460 -6.55 -13.27 -18.09
C VAL A 460 -6.97 -12.64 -19.40
N THR A 461 -6.43 -11.47 -19.68
CA THR A 461 -6.64 -10.74 -20.94
C THR A 461 -5.34 -10.62 -21.72
N ASN A 462 -5.45 -10.29 -23.00
CA ASN A 462 -4.34 -9.77 -23.77
C ASN A 462 -4.08 -8.29 -23.43
N ALA A 463 -3.08 -7.73 -24.07
CA ALA A 463 -2.63 -6.36 -23.89
C ALA A 463 -3.66 -5.29 -24.30
N GLN A 464 -4.73 -5.67 -25.00
CA GLN A 464 -5.85 -4.83 -25.44
C GLN A 464 -7.11 -5.06 -24.57
N LEU A 465 -6.94 -5.67 -23.39
CA LEU A 465 -8.01 -5.98 -22.44
C LEU A 465 -9.08 -6.95 -22.99
N GLN A 466 -8.76 -7.75 -24.00
CA GLN A 466 -9.63 -8.81 -24.52
C GLN A 466 -9.34 -10.12 -23.77
N PHE A 467 -10.39 -10.81 -23.32
CA PHE A 467 -10.24 -12.04 -22.53
C PHE A 467 -9.61 -13.19 -23.33
N ILE A 468 -8.48 -13.68 -22.83
CA ILE A 468 -7.88 -14.97 -23.19
C ILE A 468 -8.55 -16.08 -22.36
N THR A 469 -8.78 -15.81 -21.08
CA THR A 469 -9.48 -16.71 -20.16
C THR A 469 -10.40 -15.91 -19.26
N ARG A 470 -11.65 -16.35 -19.17
CA ARG A 470 -12.66 -15.87 -18.22
C ARG A 470 -13.33 -17.09 -17.62
N ALA A 471 -12.65 -17.70 -16.66
CA ALA A 471 -13.05 -18.96 -16.07
C ALA A 471 -13.77 -18.70 -14.74
N GLU A 472 -15.09 -18.85 -14.74
CA GLU A 472 -15.91 -18.74 -13.53
C GLU A 472 -15.91 -20.08 -12.75
N ARG A 473 -16.86 -20.29 -11.84
CA ARG A 473 -16.95 -21.55 -11.07
C ARG A 473 -17.00 -22.78 -11.99
N PRO A 474 -16.36 -23.91 -11.64
CA PRO A 474 -15.78 -24.24 -10.33
C PRO A 474 -14.31 -23.83 -10.15
N ASN A 475 -13.76 -22.87 -10.92
CA ASN A 475 -12.37 -22.41 -10.73
C ASN A 475 -12.21 -21.61 -9.42
N PRO A 476 -11.02 -21.63 -8.81
CA PRO A 476 -10.75 -20.80 -7.64
C PRO A 476 -10.85 -19.32 -8.03
N GLY A 477 -11.35 -18.51 -7.09
CA GLY A 477 -11.29 -17.05 -7.21
C GLY A 477 -9.84 -16.59 -7.38
N MET A 478 -9.60 -15.47 -8.07
CA MET A 478 -8.24 -14.92 -8.21
C MET A 478 -8.10 -13.60 -7.43
N CYS A 479 -7.12 -13.57 -6.52
CA CYS A 479 -6.67 -12.40 -5.77
C CYS A 479 -5.18 -12.18 -5.96
N ASP A 480 -4.79 -10.91 -6.02
CA ASP A 480 -3.39 -10.45 -6.01
C ASP A 480 -2.47 -11.26 -6.95
N PRO A 481 -2.82 -11.36 -8.25
CA PRO A 481 -2.06 -12.15 -9.21
C PRO A 481 -0.65 -11.61 -9.40
N ARG A 482 0.33 -12.51 -9.57
CA ARG A 482 1.75 -12.21 -9.78
C ARG A 482 2.31 -13.10 -10.88
N TRP A 483 2.96 -12.51 -11.88
CA TRP A 483 3.63 -13.27 -12.93
C TRP A 483 5.02 -13.70 -12.52
N SER A 484 5.43 -14.90 -12.93
CA SER A 484 6.83 -15.28 -12.90
C SER A 484 7.62 -14.39 -13.86
N ALA A 485 8.89 -14.10 -13.56
CA ALA A 485 9.71 -13.19 -14.37
C ALA A 485 9.93 -13.68 -15.82
N ASP A 486 9.86 -15.00 -16.03
CA ASP A 486 9.89 -15.64 -17.35
C ASP A 486 8.53 -15.63 -18.09
N GLY A 487 7.47 -15.11 -17.46
CA GLY A 487 6.11 -15.02 -18.01
C GLY A 487 5.39 -16.36 -18.19
N ARG A 488 5.95 -17.49 -17.73
CA ARG A 488 5.35 -18.82 -17.94
C ARG A 488 4.20 -19.12 -16.98
N PHE A 489 4.20 -18.51 -15.80
CA PHE A 489 3.27 -18.82 -14.72
C PHE A 489 2.62 -17.58 -14.12
N ILE A 490 1.42 -17.77 -13.59
CA ILE A 490 0.70 -16.80 -12.77
C ILE A 490 0.46 -17.45 -11.41
N ALA A 491 1.00 -16.85 -10.36
CA ALA A 491 0.67 -17.20 -8.98
C ALA A 491 -0.40 -16.26 -8.44
N TYR A 492 -1.31 -16.75 -7.62
CA TYR A 492 -2.35 -15.93 -7.03
C TYR A 492 -2.90 -16.57 -5.75
N GLU A 493 -3.47 -15.75 -4.88
CA GLU A 493 -4.29 -16.22 -3.77
C GLU A 493 -5.70 -16.50 -4.29
N GLY A 494 -6.35 -17.56 -3.82
CA GLY A 494 -7.66 -17.92 -4.35
C GLY A 494 -8.54 -18.73 -3.40
N VAL A 495 -9.85 -18.60 -3.58
CA VAL A 495 -10.85 -19.35 -2.81
C VAL A 495 -11.57 -20.29 -3.75
N LEU A 496 -11.47 -21.61 -3.52
CA LEU A 496 -12.20 -22.61 -4.28
C LEU A 496 -13.57 -22.85 -3.65
N ALA A 497 -14.60 -22.19 -4.16
CA ALA A 497 -15.97 -22.38 -3.71
C ALA A 497 -16.67 -23.49 -4.54
N SER A 498 -16.53 -24.76 -4.15
CA SER A 498 -17.40 -25.82 -4.71
C SER A 498 -17.86 -26.87 -3.69
N THR A 499 -19.05 -27.38 -3.98
CA THR A 499 -19.97 -28.20 -3.19
C THR A 499 -19.41 -29.56 -2.76
N GLY A 500 -18.52 -29.57 -1.76
CA GLY A 500 -18.13 -30.77 -1.02
C GLY A 500 -16.64 -31.09 -0.93
N THR A 501 -15.74 -30.30 -1.54
CA THR A 501 -14.28 -30.51 -1.44
C THR A 501 -13.46 -29.25 -1.12
N GLY A 502 -14.04 -28.04 -1.22
CA GLY A 502 -13.40 -26.81 -0.76
C GLY A 502 -13.87 -26.44 0.65
N ASP A 503 -12.93 -26.16 1.55
CA ASP A 503 -13.17 -25.65 2.91
C ASP A 503 -13.44 -24.14 2.93
N GLY A 504 -13.49 -23.49 1.76
CA GLY A 504 -13.71 -22.04 1.62
C GLY A 504 -12.48 -21.20 1.99
N ARG A 505 -11.33 -21.83 2.16
CA ARG A 505 -10.08 -21.17 2.55
C ARG A 505 -9.41 -20.48 1.38
N LEU A 506 -8.67 -19.42 1.71
CA LEU A 506 -7.74 -18.78 0.80
C LEU A 506 -6.49 -19.64 0.69
N ASP A 507 -6.15 -20.05 -0.53
CA ASP A 507 -5.01 -20.90 -0.86
C ASP A 507 -4.12 -20.24 -1.91
N VAL A 508 -2.87 -20.70 -2.05
CA VAL A 508 -1.97 -20.24 -3.11
C VAL A 508 -2.07 -21.18 -4.31
N TYR A 509 -2.39 -20.59 -5.46
CA TYR A 509 -2.52 -21.29 -6.73
C TYR A 509 -1.44 -20.84 -7.71
N VAL A 510 -1.04 -21.77 -8.59
CA VAL A 510 -0.23 -21.46 -9.78
C VAL A 510 -0.94 -21.98 -11.03
N ALA A 511 -1.11 -21.11 -12.02
CA ALA A 511 -1.63 -21.43 -13.33
C ALA A 511 -0.58 -21.15 -14.42
N ASN A 512 -0.82 -21.66 -15.64
CA ASN A 512 0.00 -21.27 -16.79
C ASN A 512 -0.24 -19.80 -17.18
N SER A 513 0.55 -19.28 -18.12
CA SER A 513 0.43 -17.91 -18.65
C SER A 513 -0.94 -17.56 -19.24
N GLY A 514 -1.81 -18.53 -19.52
CA GLY A 514 -3.19 -18.29 -19.97
C GLY A 514 -4.18 -18.21 -18.82
N GLY A 515 -3.78 -18.51 -17.58
CA GLY A 515 -4.69 -18.67 -16.45
C GLY A 515 -5.38 -20.05 -16.39
N VAL A 516 -4.88 -21.03 -17.15
CA VAL A 516 -5.47 -22.38 -17.22
C VAL A 516 -4.61 -23.38 -16.45
N GLY A 517 -5.25 -24.45 -15.97
CA GLY A 517 -4.56 -25.54 -15.29
C GLY A 517 -4.05 -25.16 -13.89
N ALA A 518 -4.81 -24.30 -13.20
CA ALA A 518 -4.51 -23.86 -11.85
C ALA A 518 -4.31 -25.04 -10.89
N ARG A 519 -3.21 -25.02 -10.14
CA ARG A 519 -2.85 -26.04 -9.13
C ARG A 519 -2.81 -25.38 -7.76
N ASN A 520 -3.45 -26.01 -6.77
CA ASN A 520 -3.39 -25.57 -5.38
C ASN A 520 -2.09 -26.06 -4.72
N LEU A 521 -1.17 -25.14 -4.43
CA LEU A 521 0.12 -25.45 -3.80
C LEU A 521 0.00 -25.69 -2.29
N THR A 522 -1.07 -25.18 -1.67
CA THR A 522 -1.23 -25.16 -0.21
C THR A 522 -2.39 -26.02 0.28
N SER A 523 -2.99 -26.83 -0.59
CA SER A 523 -4.12 -27.73 -0.29
C SER A 523 -3.89 -28.68 0.89
N ARG A 524 -2.63 -29.04 1.14
CA ARG A 524 -2.24 -29.93 2.25
C ARG A 524 -1.78 -29.18 3.49
N LEU A 525 -1.54 -27.88 3.39
CA LEU A 525 -1.17 -27.06 4.52
C LEU A 525 -2.48 -26.60 5.17
N GLY A 526 -2.62 -26.69 6.49
CA GLY A 526 -3.76 -26.09 7.21
C GLY A 526 -3.60 -24.58 7.38
N GLY A 527 -4.47 -23.96 8.17
CA GLY A 527 -4.30 -22.57 8.63
C GLY A 527 -4.37 -21.50 7.55
N GLN A 528 -3.97 -20.28 7.88
CA GLN A 528 -3.95 -19.17 6.93
C GLN A 528 -2.69 -19.20 6.08
N VAL A 529 -2.83 -18.94 4.79
CA VAL A 529 -1.71 -18.73 3.87
C VAL A 529 -1.77 -17.36 3.24
N ARG A 530 -0.60 -16.78 2.95
CA ARG A 530 -0.46 -15.53 2.19
C ARG A 530 0.68 -15.62 1.20
N LEU A 531 0.43 -15.16 -0.01
CA LEU A 531 1.41 -15.08 -1.08
C LEU A 531 2.34 -13.87 -0.86
N LEU A 532 3.65 -14.08 -0.96
CA LEU A 532 4.63 -12.99 -0.94
C LEU A 532 5.07 -12.60 -2.35
N GLY A 533 5.22 -13.57 -3.25
CA GLY A 533 5.61 -13.34 -4.64
C GLY A 533 6.62 -14.35 -5.16
N TRP A 534 7.17 -14.07 -6.34
CA TRP A 534 8.22 -14.88 -6.96
C TRP A 534 9.60 -14.44 -6.49
N LEU A 535 10.53 -15.40 -6.37
CA LEU A 535 11.95 -15.19 -6.10
C LEU A 535 12.80 -15.64 -7.28
N GLY A 536 13.75 -14.80 -7.66
CA GLY A 536 14.63 -15.03 -8.80
C GLY A 536 13.93 -14.87 -10.14
N GLY A 537 14.73 -14.66 -11.20
CA GLY A 537 14.24 -14.55 -12.56
C GLY A 537 14.70 -13.31 -13.34
N GLU A 538 15.74 -12.62 -12.87
CA GLU A 538 16.57 -11.74 -13.71
C GLU A 538 17.84 -12.46 -14.18
#